data_AF-A0AAV5EP53-F1
#
_entry.id   AF-A0AAV5EP53-F1
#
_cell.length_a   1.000
_cell.length_b   1.000
_cell.length_c   1.000
_cell.angle_alpha   90.00
_cell.angle_beta   90.00
_cell.angle_gamma   90.00
#
_symmetry.space_group_name_H-M   'P 1'
#
loop_
_entity.id
_entity.type
_entity.pdbx_description
1 polymer ?
#
loop_
_entity_poly.entity_id
_entity_poly.type
_entity_poly.pdbx_seq_one_letter_code
_entity_poly.pdbx_strand_id
1 'polypeptide(L)' 'MIIYLVMAVDFPQWAHKAVDKIRRGYLWKGYIDVKGGHCLVAWSTVCRPLELGSLGIANLQQLSWALRLR' A
#
# COMPACT_ATOMS: atom_id res chain seq x y z
N MET A 1 -11.98 5.38 -7.07
CA MET A 1 -12.65 6.48 -6.33
C MET A 1 -12.48 6.36 -4.82
N ILE A 2 -12.94 5.26 -4.18
CA ILE A 2 -12.97 5.12 -2.70
C ILE A 2 -11.60 5.20 -2.02
N ILE A 3 -10.57 4.64 -2.66
CA ILE A 3 -9.19 4.61 -2.13
C ILE A 3 -8.66 6.04 -1.89
N TYR A 4 -9.00 6.99 -2.79
CA TYR A 4 -8.57 8.39 -2.66
C TYR A 4 -9.29 9.11 -1.53
N LEU A 5 -10.57 8.81 -1.30
CA LEU A 5 -11.31 9.31 -0.12
C LEU A 5 -10.69 8.81 1.19
N VAL A 6 -10.39 7.51 1.25
CA VAL A 6 -9.78 6.88 2.44
C VAL A 6 -8.39 7.44 2.74
N MET A 7 -7.67 7.94 1.72
CA MET A 7 -6.37 8.60 1.92
C MET A 7 -6.49 10.04 2.41
N ALA A 8 -7.62 10.71 2.18
CA ALA A 8 -7.88 12.08 2.62
C ALA A 8 -8.43 12.15 4.06
N VAL A 9 -9.04 11.06 4.56
CA VAL A 9 -9.56 10.97 5.93
C VAL A 9 -8.50 10.37 6.86
N ASP A 10 -8.39 10.87 8.09
CA ASP A 10 -7.51 10.32 9.13
C ASP A 10 -7.92 8.89 9.50
N PHE A 11 -7.36 7.91 8.79
CA PHE A 11 -7.50 6.50 9.12
C PHE A 11 -6.43 6.07 10.13
N PRO A 12 -6.79 5.25 11.12
CA PRO A 12 -5.84 4.72 12.09
C PRO A 12 -4.78 3.83 11.41
N GLN A 13 -3.57 3.78 11.98
CA GLN A 13 -2.42 3.05 11.41
C GLN A 13 -2.71 1.57 11.10
N TRP A 14 -3.61 0.94 11.85
CA TRP A 14 -4.03 -0.46 11.60
C TRP A 14 -4.79 -0.61 10.28
N ALA A 15 -5.56 0.39 9.86
CA ALA A 15 -6.34 0.35 8.63
C ALA A 15 -5.43 0.45 7.40
N HIS A 16 -4.40 1.32 7.43
CA HIS A 16 -3.36 1.33 6.40
C HIS A 16 -2.71 -0.05 6.23
N LYS A 17 -2.35 -0.70 7.35
CA LYS A 17 -1.79 -2.06 7.34
C LYS A 17 -2.76 -3.09 6.78
N ALA A 18 -4.06 -2.98 7.07
CA ALA A 18 -5.10 -3.88 6.56
C ALA A 18 -5.28 -3.73 5.04
N VAL A 19 -5.35 -2.50 4.53
CA VAL A 19 -5.44 -2.23 3.08
C VAL A 19 -4.18 -2.75 2.38
N ASP A 20 -3.00 -2.49 2.93
CA ASP A 20 -1.76 -3.02 2.38
C ASP A 20 -1.71 -4.56 2.41
N LYS A 21 -2.32 -5.22 3.40
CA LYS A 21 -2.45 -6.68 3.42
C LYS A 21 -3.29 -7.18 2.24
N ILE A 22 -4.42 -6.53 1.98
CA ILE A 22 -5.29 -6.87 0.83
C ILE A 22 -4.55 -6.65 -0.49
N ARG A 23 -3.86 -5.51 -0.64
CA ARG A 23 -3.08 -5.18 -1.84
C ARG A 23 -1.96 -6.18 -2.09
N ARG A 24 -1.21 -6.56 -1.05
CA ARG A 24 -0.19 -7.61 -1.12
C ARG A 24 -0.78 -8.95 -1.53
N GLY A 25 -1.96 -9.28 -1.00
CA GLY A 25 -2.65 -10.52 -1.32
C GLY A 25 -3.03 -10.63 -2.78
N TYR A 26 -3.63 -9.57 -3.31
CA TYR A 26 -3.95 -9.47 -4.73
C TYR A 26 -2.69 -9.54 -5.60
N LEU A 27 -1.64 -8.78 -5.26
CA LEU A 27 -0.44 -8.68 -6.08
C LEU A 27 0.29 -10.02 -6.21
N TRP A 28 0.44 -10.76 -5.10
CA TRP A 28 1.28 -11.96 -5.09
C TRP A 28 0.52 -13.27 -5.30
N LYS A 29 -0.76 -13.34 -4.91
CA LYS A 29 -1.51 -14.60 -4.87
C LYS A 29 -2.90 -14.50 -5.51
N GLY A 30 -3.36 -13.30 -5.86
CA GLY A 30 -4.72 -13.07 -6.37
C GLY A 30 -5.83 -13.28 -5.34
N TYR A 31 -5.50 -13.42 -4.04
CA TYR A 31 -6.47 -13.67 -2.96
C TYR A 31 -6.16 -12.84 -1.71
N ILE A 32 -7.19 -12.55 -0.90
CA ILE A 32 -7.12 -11.61 0.23
C ILE A 32 -6.25 -12.13 1.38
N ASP A 33 -6.19 -13.46 1.59
CA ASP A 33 -5.42 -14.06 2.67
C ASP A 33 -4.01 -14.51 2.23
N VAL A 34 -3.04 -13.62 2.43
CA VAL A 34 -1.61 -13.91 2.30
C VAL A 34 -0.96 -14.04 3.67
N LYS A 35 -0.39 -15.23 3.91
CA LYS A 35 0.57 -15.49 4.99
C LYS A 35 1.96 -14.99 4.58
N GLY A 36 2.77 -14.56 5.55
CA GLY A 36 4.00 -13.78 5.35
C GLY A 36 5.04 -14.35 4.37
N GLY A 37 5.01 -15.66 4.09
CA GLY A 37 5.91 -16.33 3.14
C GLY A 37 5.53 -16.18 1.66
N HIS A 38 4.40 -15.54 1.32
CA HIS A 38 3.96 -15.39 -0.07
C HIS A 38 4.42 -14.08 -0.75
N CYS A 39 5.04 -13.14 -0.01
CA CYS A 39 5.56 -11.92 -0.62
C CYS A 39 6.94 -12.18 -1.22
N LEU A 40 7.06 -12.12 -2.55
CA LEU A 40 8.35 -12.27 -3.24
C LEU A 40 9.28 -11.07 -3.00
N VAL A 41 8.71 -9.89 -2.75
CA VAL A 41 9.46 -8.64 -2.52
C VAL A 41 8.89 -7.90 -1.31
N ALA A 42 9.78 -7.28 -0.54
CA ALA A 42 9.41 -6.43 0.59
C ALA A 42 8.50 -5.29 0.13
N TRP A 43 7.41 -5.03 0.88
CA TRP A 43 6.42 -4.01 0.52
C TRP A 43 7.02 -2.61 0.41
N SER A 44 8.02 -2.29 1.24
CA SER A 44 8.76 -1.03 1.18
C SER A 44 9.53 -0.87 -0.14
N THR A 45 10.03 -1.96 -0.72
CA THR A 45 10.70 -1.93 -2.03
C THR A 45 9.69 -1.79 -3.15
N VAL A 46 8.55 -2.47 -3.07
CA VAL A 46 7.44 -2.35 -4.05
C VAL A 46 6.89 -0.92 -4.12
N CYS A 47 6.87 -0.22 -2.99
CA CYS A 47 6.37 1.16 -2.90
C CYS A 47 7.35 2.25 -3.34
N ARG A 48 8.57 1.89 -3.74
CA ARG A 48 9.53 2.89 -4.25
C ARG A 48 9.06 3.47 -5.60
N PRO A 49 9.62 4.62 -6.02
CA PRO A 49 9.40 5.15 -7.36
C PRO A 49 9.87 4.18 -8.43
N LEU A 50 9.20 4.20 -9.59
CA LEU A 50 9.56 3.35 -10.74
C LEU A 50 11.01 3.59 -11.21
N GLU A 51 11.49 4.83 -11.09
CA GLU A 51 12.86 5.25 -11.42
C GLU A 51 13.94 4.48 -10.63
N LEU A 52 13.58 3.96 -9.45
CA LEU A 52 14.47 3.15 -8.61
C LEU A 52 14.35 1.64 -8.91
N GLY A 53 13.76 1.26 -10.05
CA GLY A 53 13.65 -0.13 -10.48
C GLY A 53 12.63 -0.95 -9.68
N SER A 54 11.61 -0.28 -9.14
CA SER A 54 10.57 -0.91 -8.33
C SER A 54 9.21 -0.86 -9.02
N LEU A 55 8.18 -1.39 -8.35
CA LEU A 55 6.84 -1.51 -8.94
C LEU A 55 6.06 -0.19 -8.97
N GLY A 56 6.51 0.86 -8.29
CA GLY A 56 5.85 2.17 -8.35
C GLY A 56 4.51 2.24 -7.60
N ILE A 57 4.22 1.31 -6.68
CA ILE A 57 2.94 1.33 -5.95
C ILE A 57 2.95 2.46 -4.91
N ALA A 58 1.97 3.35 -4.96
CA ALA A 58 1.87 4.45 -4.00
C ALA A 58 1.74 3.94 -2.55
N ASN A 59 2.65 4.39 -1.69
CA ASN A 59 2.56 4.19 -0.24
C ASN A 59 1.40 5.04 0.31
N LEU A 60 0.39 4.37 0.87
CA LEU A 60 -0.81 5.01 1.41
C LEU A 60 -0.51 6.04 2.48
N GLN A 61 0.44 5.75 3.36
CA GLN A 61 0.78 6.63 4.46
C GLN A 61 1.44 7.91 3.95
N GLN A 62 2.41 7.77 3.04
CA GLN A 62 3.11 8.91 2.45
C GLN A 62 2.17 9.76 1.59
N LEU A 63 1.28 9.12 0.82
CA LEU A 63 0.31 9.85 0.01
C LEU A 63 -0.73 10.58 0.88
N SER A 64 -1.20 9.95 1.95
CA SER A 64 -2.13 10.56 2.90
C SER A 64 -1.49 11.76 3.62
N TRP A 65 -0.20 11.68 3.99
CA TRP A 65 0.54 12.86 4.46
C TRP A 65 0.66 13.95 3.40
N ALA A 66 1.06 13.61 2.18
CA ALA A 66 1.21 14.59 1.10
C ALA A 66 -0.11 15.32 0.78
N LEU A 67 -1.24 14.61 0.84
CA LEU A 67 -2.57 15.20 0.63
C LEU A 67 -3.01 16.12 1.77
N ARG A 68 -2.63 15.81 3.03
CA ARG A 68 -2.95 16.64 4.20
C ARG A 68 -2.03 17.85 4.37
N LEU A 69 -0.81 17.77 3.85
CA LEU A 69 0.16 18.87 3.89
C LEU A 69 -0.12 19.95 2.83
N ARG A 70 -1.17 19.76 2.02
CA ARG A 70 -1.64 20.71 1.01
C ARG A 70 -2.76 21.56 1.58
#